data_AF-A0AAW1JGR0-F1
#
_entry.id   AF-A0AAW1JGR0-F1
#
_cell.length_a   1.000
_cell.length_b   1.000
_cell.length_c   1.000
_cell.angle_alpha   90.00
_cell.angle_beta   90.00
_cell.angle_gamma   90.00
#
_symmetry.space_group_name_H-M   'P 1'
#
loop_
_entity.id
_entity.type
_entity.pdbx_description
1 polymer ?
#
loop_
_entity_poly.entity_id
_entity_poly.type
_entity_poly.pdbx_seq_one_letter_code
_entity_poly.pdbx_strand_id
1 'polypeptide(L)'
;MNTSEISQYTPYDERPETYIVPVLFFLIFVVGVLGNGTLVVIFLRHKPMRNVPNTYILSLSLADLLLILTCVPFTSIIYTLESWPWGVIMCKTSEIVKDISTGVSVFTLTALSAERYSAIVNPLRKLQTKPLTVLNALLIWLVAVLLSIPDGVFTNVMQVDSPNNFTTFILICTPFPNITTTSTYVKYNVAGKALIFYVVPLSIIATFYILMAKKLHDSAKEMPGEMQGQSMAQVKARRHVARMVLCFVFLKVRSGHRVVTVRRVKCSSLKFHRVPYGNEKLVSGCCRKLARADCSFVANNVPKLRVTLNLVHFVDIDDKVTTLINCQLQFSLLYNRMWRKTRTPYGSCYGADPNRNWGYRWNTGGASSNPCSDTFAGPNPFSERSTSTMSQFFTGISSRVVGYISFHSYSQLLLFPYGHTTQNLDNYAELKEVGDKAATALASRFGTRYTVGNIAATIYVATGGSMDWAKGVYGTRITYTYELRDLGRYGFILPADQIIPSGLETLDSFVTIFDEFAAKL
;
A
#
# COMPACT_ATOMS: atom_id res chain seq x y z
N MET A 1 34.65 -19.83 15.77
CA MET A 1 33.85 -20.55 14.76
C MET A 1 32.48 -20.85 15.38
N ASN A 2 31.43 -20.16 14.94
CA ASN A 2 30.17 -20.79 14.51
C ASN A 2 29.18 -19.69 14.08
N THR A 3 28.96 -19.67 12.79
CA THR A 3 28.00 -18.89 12.01
C THR A 3 26.59 -19.45 12.17
N SER A 4 25.59 -18.58 12.34
CA SER A 4 24.28 -18.58 11.63
C SER A 4 23.13 -18.04 12.50
N GLU A 5 22.63 -16.83 12.19
CA GLU A 5 21.26 -16.44 12.50
C GLU A 5 20.57 -16.07 11.19
N ILE A 6 19.76 -17.02 10.72
CA ILE A 6 18.99 -16.99 9.48
C ILE A 6 17.64 -16.36 9.79
N SER A 7 17.18 -15.44 8.93
CA SER A 7 15.82 -14.92 8.94
C SER A 7 14.80 -16.05 9.06
N GLN A 8 14.04 -16.07 10.16
CA GLN A 8 13.06 -17.13 10.46
C GLN A 8 11.99 -17.20 9.36
N TYR A 9 12.07 -18.26 8.56
CA TYR A 9 11.12 -18.63 7.53
C TYR A 9 9.89 -19.26 8.19
N THR A 10 8.70 -18.68 7.99
CA THR A 10 7.43 -19.31 8.41
C THR A 10 7.04 -20.36 7.36
N PRO A 11 6.95 -21.65 7.71
CA PRO A 11 6.49 -22.71 6.82
C PRO A 11 5.09 -22.44 6.23
N TYR A 12 4.76 -23.02 5.08
CA TYR A 12 3.48 -22.76 4.39
C TYR A 12 2.28 -23.37 5.12
N ASP A 13 2.45 -24.50 5.80
CA ASP A 13 1.43 -25.14 6.64
C ASP A 13 0.97 -24.27 7.82
N GLU A 14 1.80 -23.33 8.27
CA GLU A 14 1.44 -22.38 9.33
C GLU A 14 0.78 -21.10 8.79
N ARG A 15 0.71 -20.93 7.46
CA ARG A 15 0.15 -19.73 6.82
C ARG A 15 -1.33 -19.91 6.51
N PRO A 16 -2.23 -19.02 6.98
CA PRO A 16 -3.65 -19.10 6.64
C PRO A 16 -3.90 -18.98 5.12
N GLU A 17 -3.02 -18.31 4.38
CA GLU A 17 -3.10 -18.17 2.93
C GLU A 17 -3.03 -19.51 2.20
N THR A 18 -2.29 -20.47 2.75
CA THR A 18 -2.11 -21.81 2.15
C THR A 18 -3.41 -22.60 2.07
N TYR A 19 -4.37 -22.34 2.96
CA TYR A 19 -5.67 -22.98 2.94
C TYR A 19 -6.75 -22.11 2.28
N ILE A 20 -6.74 -20.80 2.56
CA ILE A 20 -7.80 -19.90 2.10
C ILE A 20 -7.67 -19.60 0.60
N VAL A 21 -6.45 -19.35 0.10
CA VAL A 21 -6.24 -18.90 -1.28
C VAL A 21 -6.60 -19.98 -2.30
N PRO A 22 -6.21 -21.27 -2.14
CA PRO A 22 -6.61 -22.32 -3.08
C PRO A 22 -8.12 -22.53 -3.16
N VAL A 23 -8.83 -22.47 -2.04
CA VAL A 23 -10.30 -22.59 -2.02
C VAL A 23 -10.94 -21.45 -2.83
N LEU A 24 -10.48 -20.21 -2.65
CA LEU A 24 -10.96 -19.07 -3.43
C LEU A 24 -10.62 -19.20 -4.91
N PHE A 25 -9.42 -19.64 -5.26
CA PHE A 25 -9.00 -19.84 -6.65
C PHE A 25 -9.79 -20.97 -7.33
N PHE A 26 -10.13 -22.03 -6.61
CA PHE A 26 -11.01 -23.10 -7.08
C PHE A 26 -12.42 -22.57 -7.37
N LEU A 27 -12.99 -21.76 -6.48
CA LEU A 27 -14.29 -21.13 -6.73
C LEU A 27 -14.26 -20.20 -7.95
N ILE A 28 -13.20 -19.39 -8.10
CA ILE A 28 -12.98 -18.53 -9.28
C ILE A 28 -12.86 -19.39 -10.55
N PHE A 29 -12.16 -20.51 -10.49
CA PHE A 29 -12.02 -21.44 -11.59
C PHE A 29 -13.37 -22.00 -12.02
N VAL A 30 -14.16 -22.55 -11.09
CA VAL A 30 -15.47 -23.14 -11.39
C VAL A 30 -16.43 -22.11 -11.96
N VAL A 31 -16.61 -20.97 -11.28
CA VAL A 31 -17.51 -19.90 -11.73
C VAL A 31 -17.03 -19.32 -13.07
N GLY A 32 -15.73 -19.15 -13.23
CA GLY A 32 -15.12 -18.60 -14.43
C GLY A 32 -15.27 -19.51 -15.65
N VAL A 33 -15.05 -20.82 -15.50
CA VAL A 33 -15.22 -21.81 -16.57
C VAL A 33 -16.70 -21.94 -16.96
N LEU A 34 -17.59 -22.08 -15.97
CA LEU A 34 -19.03 -22.19 -16.23
C LEU A 34 -19.58 -20.92 -16.90
N GLY A 35 -19.23 -19.74 -16.37
CA GLY A 35 -19.71 -18.46 -16.89
C GLY A 35 -19.23 -18.19 -18.32
N ASN A 36 -17.91 -18.20 -18.54
CA ASN A 36 -17.35 -17.91 -19.86
C ASN A 36 -17.60 -19.04 -20.87
N GLY A 37 -17.57 -20.30 -20.44
CA GLY A 37 -17.88 -21.45 -21.28
C GLY A 37 -19.33 -21.45 -21.78
N THR A 38 -20.28 -21.12 -20.90
CA THR A 38 -21.69 -21.00 -21.29
C THR A 38 -21.90 -19.90 -22.34
N LEU A 39 -21.25 -18.74 -22.17
CA LEU A 39 -21.31 -17.65 -23.16
C LEU A 39 -20.78 -18.09 -24.54
N VAL A 40 -19.64 -18.80 -24.57
CA VAL A 40 -19.08 -19.36 -25.81
C VAL A 40 -20.08 -20.32 -26.46
N VAL A 41 -20.64 -21.26 -25.71
CA VAL A 41 -21.61 -22.24 -26.22
C VAL A 41 -22.86 -21.56 -26.78
N ILE A 42 -23.40 -20.55 -26.09
CA ILE A 42 -24.58 -19.81 -26.53
C ILE A 42 -24.33 -19.12 -27.88
N PHE A 43 -23.21 -18.42 -28.05
CA PHE A 43 -22.90 -17.72 -29.30
C PHE A 43 -22.56 -18.68 -30.45
N LEU A 44 -21.98 -19.84 -30.15
CA LEU A 44 -21.71 -20.88 -31.14
C LEU A 44 -22.99 -21.62 -31.56
N ARG A 45 -23.94 -21.88 -30.67
CA ARG A 45 -25.19 -22.58 -31.02
C ARG A 45 -26.22 -21.67 -31.69
N HIS A 46 -26.35 -20.41 -31.25
CA HIS A 46 -27.38 -19.51 -31.76
C HIS A 46 -26.85 -18.55 -32.83
N LYS A 47 -26.90 -18.97 -34.10
CA LYS A 47 -26.52 -18.14 -35.27
C LYS A 47 -27.14 -16.72 -35.29
N PRO A 48 -28.41 -16.50 -34.90
CA PRO A 48 -29.02 -15.15 -34.90
C PRO A 48 -28.33 -14.16 -33.96
N MET A 49 -27.66 -14.66 -32.91
CA MET A 49 -26.96 -13.81 -31.94
C MET A 49 -25.55 -13.41 -32.37
N ARG A 50 -25.06 -13.85 -33.54
CA ARG A 50 -23.72 -13.52 -34.05
C ARG A 50 -23.71 -12.16 -34.74
N ASN A 51 -23.79 -11.09 -33.95
CA ASN A 51 -23.66 -9.70 -34.39
C ASN A 51 -22.32 -9.10 -33.93
N VAL A 52 -22.01 -7.90 -34.41
CA VAL A 52 -20.72 -7.22 -34.18
C VAL A 52 -20.38 -7.12 -32.68
N PRO A 53 -21.27 -6.62 -31.78
CA PRO A 53 -20.96 -6.56 -30.36
C PRO A 53 -20.73 -7.93 -29.72
N ASN A 54 -21.51 -8.93 -30.14
CA ASN A 54 -21.43 -10.28 -29.58
C ASN A 54 -20.17 -11.02 -30.03
N THR A 55 -19.59 -10.67 -31.19
CA THR A 55 -18.25 -11.16 -31.59
C THR A 55 -17.16 -10.68 -30.64
N TYR A 56 -17.22 -9.43 -30.16
CA TYR A 56 -16.29 -8.93 -29.15
C TYR A 56 -16.53 -9.58 -27.78
N ILE A 57 -17.78 -9.81 -27.38
CA ILE A 57 -18.09 -10.56 -26.15
C ILE A 57 -17.54 -11.99 -26.23
N LEU A 58 -17.66 -12.65 -27.38
CA LEU A 58 -17.07 -13.97 -27.63
C LEU A 58 -15.53 -13.92 -27.49
N SER A 59 -14.88 -12.93 -28.10
CA SER A 59 -13.42 -12.72 -27.96
C SER A 59 -13.00 -12.55 -26.49
N LEU A 60 -13.77 -11.77 -25.70
CA LEU A 60 -13.53 -11.58 -24.27
C LEU A 60 -13.67 -12.89 -23.49
N SER A 61 -14.73 -13.67 -23.75
CA SER A 61 -14.95 -14.97 -23.09
C SER A 61 -13.86 -15.99 -23.41
N LEU A 62 -13.32 -15.99 -24.64
CA LEU A 62 -12.19 -16.85 -25.03
C LEU A 62 -10.89 -16.43 -24.32
N ALA A 63 -10.63 -15.14 -24.18
CA ALA A 63 -9.47 -14.63 -23.45
C ALA A 63 -9.53 -14.92 -21.95
N ASP A 64 -10.71 -14.80 -21.33
CA ASP A 64 -10.91 -15.12 -19.91
C ASP A 64 -10.83 -16.65 -19.68
N LEU A 65 -11.37 -17.49 -20.58
CA LEU A 65 -11.18 -18.95 -20.52
C LEU A 65 -9.70 -19.34 -20.64
N LEU A 66 -8.97 -18.73 -21.57
CA LEU A 66 -7.53 -18.98 -21.73
C LEU A 66 -6.78 -18.69 -20.42
N LEU A 67 -7.07 -17.57 -19.75
CA LEU A 67 -6.48 -17.21 -18.47
C LEU A 67 -6.87 -18.18 -17.35
N ILE A 68 -8.15 -18.52 -17.24
CA ILE A 68 -8.65 -19.35 -16.14
C ILE A 68 -8.11 -20.78 -16.26
N LEU A 69 -8.08 -21.34 -17.46
CA LEU A 69 -7.59 -22.71 -17.69
C LEU A 69 -6.08 -22.84 -17.51
N THR A 70 -5.30 -21.82 -17.87
CA THR A 70 -3.83 -21.92 -17.91
C THR A 70 -3.10 -21.21 -16.79
N CYS A 71 -3.69 -20.24 -16.09
CA CYS A 71 -2.99 -19.43 -15.09
C CYS A 71 -3.51 -19.65 -13.67
N VAL A 72 -4.83 -19.80 -13.49
CA VAL A 72 -5.46 -19.95 -12.16
C VAL A 72 -4.97 -21.20 -11.43
N PRO A 73 -4.99 -22.42 -12.01
CA PRO A 73 -4.52 -23.61 -11.30
C PRO A 73 -3.04 -23.49 -10.89
N PHE A 74 -2.17 -23.03 -11.79
CA PHE A 74 -0.74 -22.90 -11.51
C PHE A 74 -0.42 -21.77 -10.52
N THR A 75 -1.18 -20.68 -10.54
CA THR A 75 -0.99 -19.58 -9.58
C THR A 75 -1.45 -19.98 -8.18
N SER A 76 -2.50 -20.80 -8.07
CA SER A 76 -2.99 -21.29 -6.77
C SER A 76 -1.95 -22.15 -6.05
N ILE A 77 -1.18 -22.94 -6.80
CA ILE A 77 -0.18 -23.87 -6.29
C ILE A 77 1.05 -23.16 -5.69
N ILE A 78 1.32 -21.92 -6.09
CA ILE A 78 2.37 -21.08 -5.48
C ILE A 78 2.08 -20.82 -3.99
N TYR A 79 0.80 -20.87 -3.57
CA TYR A 79 0.42 -20.69 -2.17
C TYR A 79 0.44 -22.00 -1.36
N THR A 80 0.56 -23.15 -2.03
CA THR A 80 0.55 -24.48 -1.39
C THR A 80 1.89 -25.19 -1.41
N LEU A 81 2.83 -24.73 -2.24
CA LEU A 81 4.17 -25.33 -2.37
C LEU A 81 5.25 -24.32 -2.06
N GLU A 82 6.35 -24.78 -1.46
CA GLU A 82 7.50 -23.94 -1.14
C GLU A 82 8.31 -23.53 -2.37
N SER A 83 8.33 -24.37 -3.41
CA SER A 83 9.09 -24.15 -4.64
C SER A 83 8.23 -24.31 -5.88
N TRP A 84 8.59 -23.60 -6.96
CA TRP A 84 7.95 -23.70 -8.26
C TRP A 84 8.28 -25.05 -8.93
N PRO A 85 7.31 -25.97 -9.08
CA PRO A 85 7.61 -27.34 -9.54
C PRO A 85 7.54 -27.48 -11.07
N TRP A 86 7.00 -26.49 -11.78
CA TRP A 86 6.57 -26.63 -13.18
C TRP A 86 7.65 -26.28 -14.22
N GLY A 87 8.85 -25.94 -13.76
CA GLY A 87 9.98 -25.56 -14.62
C GLY A 87 9.81 -24.24 -15.38
N VAL A 88 10.81 -23.91 -16.20
CA VAL A 88 10.90 -22.62 -16.89
C VAL A 88 9.83 -22.43 -17.97
N ILE A 89 9.41 -23.51 -18.64
CA ILE A 89 8.44 -23.47 -19.72
C ILE A 89 7.10 -22.96 -19.18
N MET A 90 6.57 -23.60 -18.14
CA MET A 90 5.30 -23.17 -17.53
C MET A 90 5.40 -21.78 -16.89
N CYS A 91 6.57 -21.41 -16.35
CA CYS A 91 6.79 -20.07 -15.81
C CYS A 91 6.61 -19.00 -16.91
N LYS A 92 7.31 -19.16 -18.04
CA LYS A 92 7.19 -18.28 -19.21
C LYS A 92 5.77 -18.29 -19.79
N THR A 93 5.19 -19.47 -20.01
CA THR A 93 3.83 -19.61 -20.54
C THR A 93 2.81 -18.91 -19.65
N SER A 94 2.92 -19.05 -18.32
CA SER A 94 1.95 -18.45 -17.39
C SER A 94 1.99 -16.92 -17.40
N GLU A 95 3.16 -16.30 -17.52
CA GLU A 95 3.27 -14.83 -17.58
C GLU A 95 2.83 -14.30 -18.96
N ILE A 96 3.21 -14.97 -20.06
CA ILE A 96 2.76 -14.63 -21.42
C ILE A 96 1.23 -14.67 -21.51
N VAL A 97 0.60 -15.74 -21.02
CA VAL A 97 -0.86 -15.90 -21.14
C VAL A 97 -1.61 -14.87 -20.27
N LYS A 98 -1.07 -14.46 -19.12
CA LYS A 98 -1.62 -13.36 -18.32
C LYS A 98 -1.64 -12.05 -19.10
N ASP A 99 -0.55 -11.73 -19.79
CA ASP A 99 -0.44 -10.50 -20.58
C ASP A 99 -1.33 -10.55 -21.83
N ILE A 100 -1.37 -11.68 -22.54
CA ILE A 100 -2.26 -11.87 -23.70
C ILE A 100 -3.72 -11.69 -23.28
N SER A 101 -4.17 -12.39 -22.24
CA SER A 101 -5.56 -12.29 -21.78
C SER A 101 -5.92 -10.87 -21.33
N THR A 102 -5.01 -10.19 -20.63
CA THR A 102 -5.18 -8.80 -20.20
C THR A 102 -5.27 -7.86 -21.41
N GLY A 103 -4.36 -8.01 -22.37
CA GLY A 103 -4.35 -7.23 -23.61
C GLY A 103 -5.61 -7.40 -24.43
N VAL A 104 -5.99 -8.66 -24.72
CA VAL A 104 -7.21 -8.96 -25.47
C VAL A 104 -8.44 -8.40 -24.75
N SER A 105 -8.53 -8.57 -23.43
CA SER A 105 -9.65 -8.04 -22.64
C SER A 105 -9.79 -6.52 -22.80
N VAL A 106 -8.70 -5.79 -22.57
CA VAL A 106 -8.74 -4.33 -22.51
C VAL A 106 -8.93 -3.73 -23.90
N PHE A 107 -8.20 -4.20 -24.91
CA PHE A 107 -8.35 -3.70 -26.27
C PHE A 107 -9.71 -4.07 -26.88
N THR A 108 -10.28 -5.24 -26.53
CA THR A 108 -11.65 -5.61 -26.92
C THR A 108 -12.68 -4.68 -26.29
N LEU A 109 -12.53 -4.31 -25.02
CA LEU A 109 -13.41 -3.32 -24.37
C LEU A 109 -13.28 -1.93 -24.99
N THR A 110 -12.07 -1.52 -25.36
CA THR A 110 -11.83 -0.26 -26.09
C THR A 110 -12.52 -0.29 -27.46
N ALA A 111 -12.36 -1.36 -28.23
CA ALA A 111 -13.01 -1.52 -29.52
C ALA A 111 -14.55 -1.53 -29.40
N LEU A 112 -15.09 -2.22 -28.38
CA LEU A 112 -16.51 -2.22 -28.08
C LEU A 112 -17.02 -0.82 -27.75
N SER A 113 -16.26 -0.02 -26.99
CA SER A 113 -16.66 1.37 -26.67
C SER A 113 -16.74 2.26 -27.91
N ALA A 114 -15.79 2.12 -28.84
CA ALA A 114 -15.77 2.86 -30.11
C ALA A 114 -16.92 2.44 -31.04
N GLU A 115 -17.23 1.14 -31.10
CA GLU A 115 -18.36 0.60 -31.86
C GLU A 115 -19.69 1.16 -31.33
N ARG A 116 -19.88 1.12 -30.01
CA ARG A 116 -21.10 1.63 -29.36
C ARG A 116 -21.30 3.11 -29.62
N TYR A 117 -20.23 3.90 -29.54
CA TYR A 117 -20.26 5.31 -29.91
C TYR A 117 -20.65 5.50 -31.38
N SER A 118 -20.02 4.78 -32.31
CA SER A 118 -20.28 4.90 -33.75
C SER A 118 -21.74 4.56 -34.11
N ALA A 119 -22.31 3.53 -33.48
CA ALA A 119 -23.70 3.13 -33.69
C ALA A 119 -24.71 4.17 -33.16
N ILE A 120 -24.33 5.01 -32.21
CA ILE A 120 -25.19 6.07 -31.64
C ILE A 120 -25.10 7.35 -32.48
N VAL A 121 -23.91 7.72 -32.95
CA VAL A 121 -23.72 8.94 -33.75
C VAL A 121 -24.26 8.76 -35.17
N ASN A 122 -24.03 7.61 -35.79
CA ASN A 122 -24.38 7.36 -37.20
C ASN A 122 -25.21 6.06 -37.35
N PRO A 123 -26.46 6.02 -36.89
CA PRO A 123 -27.28 4.79 -36.88
C PRO A 123 -27.56 4.22 -38.27
N LEU A 124 -27.46 5.02 -39.33
CA LEU A 124 -27.73 4.63 -40.72
C LEU A 124 -26.47 4.23 -41.51
N ARG A 125 -25.26 4.47 -40.97
CA ARG A 125 -24.00 4.12 -41.65
C ARG A 125 -23.56 2.73 -41.18
N LYS A 126 -23.72 1.70 -42.02
CA LYS A 126 -23.17 0.34 -41.78
C LYS A 126 -21.64 0.32 -41.92
N LEU A 127 -20.92 1.07 -41.10
CA LEU A 127 -19.48 1.24 -41.21
C LEU A 127 -18.70 -0.02 -40.81
N GLN A 128 -19.24 -0.86 -39.92
CA GLN A 128 -18.64 -2.13 -39.51
C GLN A 128 -19.44 -3.33 -40.01
N THR A 129 -18.79 -4.14 -40.83
CA THR A 129 -19.28 -5.44 -41.30
C THR A 129 -18.70 -6.57 -40.45
N LYS A 130 -19.41 -7.70 -40.34
CA LYS A 130 -18.94 -8.88 -39.60
C LYS A 130 -17.50 -9.30 -39.94
N PRO A 131 -17.05 -9.38 -41.22
CA PRO A 131 -15.67 -9.74 -41.53
C PRO A 131 -14.65 -8.71 -41.01
N LEU A 132 -14.95 -7.41 -41.08
CA LEU A 132 -14.08 -6.37 -40.55
C LEU A 132 -13.95 -6.46 -39.01
N THR A 133 -15.03 -6.81 -38.32
CA THR A 133 -15.00 -7.04 -36.86
C THR A 133 -14.16 -8.25 -36.48
N VAL A 134 -14.25 -9.34 -37.24
CA VAL A 134 -13.42 -10.53 -37.01
C VAL A 134 -11.95 -10.19 -37.27
N LEU A 135 -11.64 -9.47 -38.34
CA LEU A 135 -10.29 -8.97 -38.60
C LEU A 135 -9.76 -8.11 -37.46
N ASN A 136 -10.55 -7.16 -36.94
CA ASN A 136 -10.17 -6.34 -35.80
C ASN A 136 -9.93 -7.16 -34.53
N ALA A 137 -10.77 -8.17 -34.27
CA ALA A 137 -10.56 -9.08 -33.15
C ALA A 137 -9.24 -9.84 -33.30
N LEU A 138 -8.93 -10.39 -34.49
CA LEU A 138 -7.66 -11.06 -34.76
C LEU A 138 -6.45 -10.13 -34.59
N LEU A 139 -6.57 -8.87 -35.02
CA LEU A 139 -5.53 -7.85 -34.81
C LEU A 139 -5.31 -7.56 -33.32
N ILE A 140 -6.37 -7.51 -32.51
CA ILE A 140 -6.28 -7.36 -31.06
C ILE A 140 -5.49 -8.52 -30.44
N TRP A 141 -5.76 -9.75 -30.87
CA TRP A 141 -5.00 -10.93 -30.43
C TRP A 141 -3.54 -10.84 -30.85
N LEU A 142 -3.27 -10.47 -32.10
CA LEU A 142 -1.91 -10.32 -32.61
C LEU A 142 -1.12 -9.27 -31.82
N VAL A 143 -1.70 -8.09 -31.57
CA VAL A 143 -1.07 -7.03 -30.79
C VAL A 143 -0.84 -7.47 -29.35
N ALA A 144 -1.79 -8.16 -28.73
CA ALA A 144 -1.62 -8.68 -27.37
C ALA A 144 -0.48 -9.71 -27.27
N VAL A 145 -0.34 -10.60 -28.27
CA VAL A 145 0.76 -11.54 -28.37
C VAL A 145 2.10 -10.80 -28.53
N LEU A 146 2.19 -9.85 -29.47
CA LEU A 146 3.42 -9.08 -29.70
C LEU A 146 3.88 -8.33 -28.45
N LEU A 147 2.95 -7.72 -27.72
CA LEU A 147 3.26 -7.00 -26.48
C LEU A 147 3.68 -7.93 -25.33
N SER A 148 3.33 -9.22 -25.38
CA SER A 148 3.71 -10.23 -24.37
C SER A 148 5.07 -10.89 -24.63
N ILE A 149 5.69 -10.67 -25.80
CA ILE A 149 6.99 -11.26 -26.16
C ILE A 149 8.11 -10.89 -25.16
N PRO A 150 8.26 -9.63 -24.72
CA PRO A 150 9.31 -9.28 -23.75
C PRO A 150 9.20 -10.13 -22.48
N ASP A 151 8.01 -10.35 -21.96
CA ASP A 151 7.82 -11.18 -20.77
C ASP A 151 8.16 -12.65 -21.05
N GLY A 152 7.85 -13.17 -22.24
CA GLY A 152 8.29 -14.49 -22.64
C GLY A 152 9.81 -14.64 -22.71
N VAL A 153 10.53 -13.59 -23.10
CA VAL A 153 12.00 -13.59 -23.18
C VAL A 153 12.62 -13.44 -21.80
N PHE A 154 12.19 -12.44 -21.02
CA PHE A 154 12.84 -12.03 -19.77
C PHE A 154 12.34 -12.75 -18.51
N THR A 155 11.15 -13.38 -18.54
CA THR A 155 10.67 -14.23 -17.44
C THR A 155 11.59 -15.43 -17.29
N ASN A 156 12.01 -15.70 -16.07
CA ASN A 156 12.86 -16.84 -15.77
C ASN A 156 12.54 -17.45 -14.40
N VAL A 157 13.07 -18.63 -14.13
CA VAL A 157 13.07 -19.24 -12.81
C VAL A 157 14.39 -18.89 -12.13
N MET A 158 14.32 -18.29 -10.95
CA MET A 158 15.47 -17.99 -10.10
C MET A 158 15.60 -19.06 -9.02
N GLN A 159 16.84 -19.41 -8.71
CA GLN A 159 17.18 -20.23 -7.54
C GLN A 159 17.54 -19.30 -6.40
N VAL A 160 16.92 -19.54 -5.24
CA VAL A 160 17.22 -18.85 -3.99
C VAL A 160 17.53 -19.92 -2.95
N ASP A 161 18.61 -19.74 -2.19
CA ASP A 161 18.99 -20.69 -1.15
C ASP A 161 17.89 -20.78 -0.08
N SER A 162 17.54 -22.01 0.32
CA SER A 162 16.53 -22.23 1.35
C SER A 162 17.01 -21.63 2.68
N PRO A 163 16.17 -20.85 3.37
CA PRO A 163 16.51 -20.31 4.69
C PRO A 163 16.83 -21.39 5.73
N ASN A 164 16.27 -22.59 5.59
CA ASN A 164 16.36 -23.61 6.64
C ASN A 164 17.41 -24.69 6.38
N ASN A 165 17.96 -24.78 5.15
CA ASN A 165 18.99 -25.76 4.79
C ASN A 165 19.82 -25.25 3.60
N PHE A 166 21.10 -24.95 3.83
CA PHE A 166 22.06 -24.46 2.81
C PHE A 166 22.36 -25.46 1.68
N THR A 167 21.79 -26.66 1.73
CA THR A 167 21.91 -27.73 0.73
C THR A 167 20.69 -27.83 -0.20
N THR A 168 19.63 -27.06 0.07
CA THR A 168 18.37 -27.10 -0.70
C THR A 168 18.07 -25.74 -1.33
N PHE A 169 17.64 -25.74 -2.59
CA PHE A 169 17.34 -24.53 -3.36
C PHE A 169 15.85 -24.41 -3.60
N ILE A 170 15.32 -23.20 -3.46
CA ILE A 170 13.94 -22.86 -3.78
C ILE A 170 13.89 -22.23 -5.17
N LEU A 171 13.04 -22.79 -6.03
CA LEU A 171 12.78 -22.27 -7.36
C LEU A 171 11.64 -21.25 -7.32
N ILE A 172 11.87 -20.04 -7.83
CA ILE A 172 10.87 -18.97 -7.89
C ILE A 172 10.70 -18.52 -9.33
N CYS A 173 9.46 -18.52 -9.83
CA CYS A 173 9.13 -17.93 -11.13
C CYS A 173 9.05 -16.41 -11.03
N THR A 174 9.94 -15.70 -11.73
CA THR A 174 10.00 -14.23 -11.74
C THR A 174 9.78 -13.67 -13.14
N PRO A 175 9.00 -12.59 -13.31
CA PRO A 175 8.85 -11.90 -14.59
C PRO A 175 10.07 -11.03 -14.95
N PHE A 176 11.13 -11.04 -14.13
CA PHE A 176 12.28 -10.14 -14.27
C PHE A 176 13.59 -10.90 -14.50
N PRO A 177 14.56 -10.30 -15.23
CA PRO A 177 15.84 -10.94 -15.52
C PRO A 177 16.77 -11.03 -14.29
N ASN A 178 17.74 -11.96 -14.36
CA ASN A 178 18.59 -12.41 -13.24
C ASN A 178 19.83 -11.53 -12.94
N ILE A 179 19.86 -10.22 -13.23
CA ILE A 179 21.10 -9.42 -13.20
C ILE A 179 20.91 -8.04 -12.54
N THR A 180 21.95 -7.57 -11.84
CA THR A 180 22.15 -6.26 -11.15
C THR A 180 21.84 -4.99 -11.96
N THR A 181 21.68 -5.07 -13.29
CA THR A 181 21.22 -3.99 -14.19
C THR A 181 19.68 -3.80 -14.19
N THR A 182 18.96 -4.46 -13.27
CA THR A 182 17.49 -4.66 -13.27
C THR A 182 16.66 -3.42 -12.98
N SER A 183 17.14 -2.45 -12.18
CA SER A 183 16.28 -1.37 -11.68
C SER A 183 15.64 -0.57 -12.81
N THR A 184 16.38 -0.35 -13.88
CA THR A 184 15.95 0.45 -15.04
C THR A 184 14.95 -0.31 -15.91
N TYR A 185 15.27 -1.55 -16.30
CA TYR A 185 14.35 -2.42 -17.06
C TYR A 185 13.04 -2.65 -16.32
N VAL A 186 13.10 -2.97 -15.01
CA VAL A 186 11.91 -3.20 -14.17
C VAL A 186 11.04 -1.94 -14.13
N LYS A 187 11.63 -0.76 -13.95
CA LYS A 187 10.90 0.52 -13.96
C LYS A 187 10.20 0.76 -15.30
N TYR A 188 10.92 0.60 -16.41
CA TYR A 188 10.37 0.86 -17.75
C TYR A 188 9.35 -0.19 -18.20
N ASN A 189 9.59 -1.48 -17.95
CA ASN A 189 8.63 -2.54 -18.25
C ASN A 189 7.33 -2.31 -17.47
N VAL A 190 7.41 -2.07 -16.15
CA VAL A 190 6.23 -1.81 -15.31
C VAL A 190 5.52 -0.52 -15.71
N ALA A 191 6.25 0.56 -16.00
CA ALA A 191 5.66 1.83 -16.44
C ALA A 191 5.01 1.70 -17.83
N GLY A 192 5.68 1.01 -18.77
CA GLY A 192 5.18 0.74 -20.11
C GLY A 192 3.90 -0.10 -20.10
N LYS A 193 3.88 -1.20 -19.33
CA LYS A 193 2.66 -2.00 -19.13
C LYS A 193 1.51 -1.19 -18.53
N ALA A 194 1.80 -0.36 -17.52
CA ALA A 194 0.80 0.52 -16.92
C ALA A 194 0.28 1.56 -17.93
N LEU A 195 1.12 2.06 -18.82
CA LEU A 195 0.70 2.99 -19.86
C LEU A 195 -0.18 2.29 -20.90
N ILE A 196 0.32 1.18 -21.46
CA ILE A 196 -0.27 0.48 -22.62
C ILE A 196 -1.54 -0.29 -22.26
N PHE A 197 -1.56 -1.02 -21.16
CA PHE A 197 -2.69 -1.88 -20.79
C PHE A 197 -3.68 -1.20 -19.84
N TYR A 198 -3.36 0.01 -19.34
CA TYR A 198 -4.21 0.68 -18.35
C TYR A 198 -4.49 2.14 -18.72
N VAL A 199 -3.50 3.03 -18.72
CA VAL A 199 -3.73 4.48 -18.89
C VAL A 199 -4.33 4.82 -20.26
N VAL A 200 -3.71 4.33 -21.35
CA VAL A 200 -4.16 4.63 -22.72
C VAL A 200 -5.54 4.03 -23.01
N PRO A 201 -5.80 2.74 -22.75
CA PRO A 201 -7.13 2.18 -23.03
C PRO A 201 -8.24 2.80 -22.19
N LEU A 202 -7.97 3.11 -20.91
CA LEU A 202 -8.97 3.75 -20.04
C LEU A 202 -9.28 5.18 -20.46
N SER A 203 -8.29 5.96 -20.90
CA SER A 203 -8.53 7.32 -21.38
C SER A 203 -9.37 7.30 -22.67
N ILE A 204 -9.10 6.37 -23.58
CA ILE A 204 -9.88 6.18 -24.80
C ILE A 204 -11.31 5.76 -24.46
N ILE A 205 -11.47 4.75 -23.60
CA ILE A 205 -12.79 4.28 -23.13
C ILE A 205 -13.57 5.44 -22.50
N ALA A 206 -12.97 6.15 -21.54
CA ALA A 206 -13.61 7.27 -20.86
C ALA A 206 -14.05 8.37 -21.85
N THR A 207 -13.20 8.68 -22.84
CA THR A 207 -13.51 9.66 -23.89
C THR A 207 -14.72 9.22 -24.71
N PHE A 208 -14.76 7.98 -25.20
CA PHE A 208 -15.92 7.48 -25.94
C PHE A 208 -17.19 7.46 -25.10
N TYR A 209 -17.11 7.12 -23.81
CA TYR A 209 -18.27 7.16 -22.91
C TYR A 209 -18.78 8.59 -22.66
N ILE A 210 -17.89 9.58 -22.51
CA ILE A 210 -18.27 10.99 -22.37
C ILE A 210 -18.94 11.50 -23.65
N LEU A 211 -18.36 11.22 -24.82
CA LEU A 211 -18.92 11.62 -26.11
C LEU A 211 -20.28 10.95 -26.37
N MET A 212 -20.40 9.68 -26.03
CA MET A 212 -21.67 8.95 -26.10
C MET A 212 -22.73 9.56 -25.19
N ALA A 213 -22.37 9.92 -23.95
CA ALA A 213 -23.29 10.55 -23.00
C ALA A 213 -23.76 11.93 -23.48
N LYS A 214 -22.85 12.74 -24.03
CA LYS A 214 -23.18 14.05 -24.63
C LYS A 214 -24.16 13.90 -25.79
N LYS A 215 -23.83 13.05 -26.77
CA LYS A 215 -24.70 12.84 -27.94
C LYS A 215 -26.09 12.33 -27.55
N LEU A 216 -26.16 11.42 -26.57
CA LEU A 216 -27.42 10.88 -26.08
C LEU A 216 -28.27 11.96 -25.38
N HIS A 217 -27.63 12.87 -24.64
CA HIS A 217 -28.30 14.00 -23.99
C HIS A 217 -28.80 15.04 -24.99
N ASP A 218 -28.00 15.35 -26.01
CA ASP A 218 -28.38 16.28 -27.07
C ASP A 218 -29.54 15.71 -27.90
N SER A 219 -29.48 14.43 -28.27
CA SER A 219 -30.60 13.74 -28.94
C SER A 219 -31.87 13.64 -28.09
N ALA A 220 -31.77 13.66 -26.76
CA ALA A 220 -32.94 13.69 -25.88
C ALA A 220 -33.62 15.07 -25.84
N LYS A 221 -32.89 16.15 -26.14
CA LYS A 221 -33.43 17.52 -26.20
C LYS A 221 -34.12 17.84 -27.53
N GLU A 222 -33.73 17.17 -28.62
CA GLU A 222 -34.20 17.46 -29.99
C GLU A 222 -35.38 16.58 -30.45
N MET A 223 -35.92 15.68 -29.62
CA MET A 223 -36.97 14.74 -30.05
C MET A 223 -38.41 15.32 -29.96
N PRO A 224 -39.19 15.29 -31.05
CA PRO A 224 -40.64 15.58 -31.04
C PRO A 224 -41.45 14.46 -30.33
N GLY A 225 -42.51 14.85 -29.64
CA GLY A 225 -43.20 14.08 -28.59
C GLY A 225 -44.05 12.86 -28.98
N GLU A 226 -43.87 12.21 -30.14
CA GLU A 226 -44.75 11.09 -30.57
C GLU A 226 -44.13 9.68 -30.56
N MET A 227 -42.81 9.51 -30.39
CA MET A 227 -42.13 8.19 -30.38
C MET A 227 -41.62 7.72 -28.99
N GLN A 228 -42.30 8.18 -27.93
CA GLN A 228 -41.83 8.12 -26.54
C GLN A 228 -41.56 6.69 -25.97
N GLY A 229 -42.29 5.67 -26.42
CA GLY A 229 -42.30 4.34 -25.77
C GLY A 229 -41.11 3.42 -26.08
N GLN A 230 -40.78 3.21 -27.35
CA GLN A 230 -39.74 2.26 -27.77
C GLN A 230 -38.32 2.85 -27.72
N SER A 231 -38.18 4.15 -27.99
CA SER A 231 -36.90 4.88 -27.93
C SER A 231 -36.37 4.94 -26.49
N MET A 232 -37.22 5.27 -25.52
CA MET A 232 -36.83 5.37 -24.11
C MET A 232 -36.38 4.04 -23.50
N ALA A 233 -37.01 2.91 -23.88
CA ALA A 233 -36.58 1.58 -23.45
C ALA A 233 -35.19 1.21 -24.01
N GLN A 234 -34.93 1.50 -25.29
CA GLN A 234 -33.60 1.33 -25.89
C GLN A 234 -32.54 2.22 -25.23
N VAL A 235 -32.87 3.47 -24.92
CA VAL A 235 -31.98 4.43 -24.24
C VAL A 235 -31.66 3.95 -22.81
N LYS A 236 -32.66 3.48 -22.06
CA LYS A 236 -32.49 2.97 -20.69
C LYS A 236 -31.66 1.68 -20.66
N ALA A 237 -31.88 0.76 -21.60
CA ALA A 237 -31.09 -0.46 -21.75
C ALA A 237 -29.62 -0.14 -22.09
N ARG A 238 -29.37 0.82 -22.98
CA ARG A 238 -28.01 1.25 -23.35
C ARG A 238 -27.28 1.96 -22.20
N ARG A 239 -27.99 2.75 -21.37
CA ARG A 239 -27.44 3.36 -20.16
C ARG A 239 -27.10 2.33 -19.08
N HIS A 240 -27.89 1.26 -18.96
CA HIS A 240 -27.58 0.12 -18.10
C HIS A 240 -26.32 -0.62 -18.54
N VAL A 241 -26.18 -0.89 -19.85
CA VAL A 241 -24.97 -1.51 -20.41
C VAL A 241 -23.74 -0.63 -20.17
N ALA A 242 -23.85 0.69 -20.35
CA ALA A 242 -22.76 1.62 -20.06
C ALA A 242 -22.36 1.63 -18.57
N ARG A 243 -23.33 1.62 -17.65
CA ARG A 243 -23.07 1.49 -16.20
C ARG A 243 -22.44 0.14 -15.85
N MET A 244 -22.90 -0.95 -16.48
CA MET A 244 -22.36 -2.29 -16.28
C MET A 244 -20.91 -2.39 -16.78
N VAL A 245 -20.60 -1.83 -17.96
CA VAL A 245 -19.23 -1.79 -18.49
C VAL A 245 -18.34 -0.86 -17.68
N LEU A 246 -18.81 0.29 -17.20
CA LEU A 246 -18.06 1.13 -16.27
C LEU A 246 -17.80 0.42 -14.94
N CYS A 247 -18.77 -0.33 -14.41
CA CYS A 247 -18.57 -1.20 -13.26
C CYS A 247 -17.57 -2.32 -13.56
N PHE A 248 -17.64 -2.96 -14.73
CA PHE A 248 -16.74 -4.04 -15.13
C PHE A 248 -15.31 -3.53 -15.34
N VAL A 249 -15.16 -2.37 -15.99
CA VAL A 249 -13.89 -1.64 -16.12
C VAL A 249 -13.40 -1.24 -14.74
N PHE A 250 -14.24 -0.69 -13.85
CA PHE A 250 -13.87 -0.38 -12.47
C PHE A 250 -13.48 -1.64 -11.66
N LEU A 251 -14.12 -2.78 -11.90
CA LEU A 251 -13.84 -4.07 -11.27
C LEU A 251 -12.54 -4.70 -11.81
N LYS A 252 -12.27 -4.70 -13.13
CA LYS A 252 -10.98 -5.12 -13.69
C LYS A 252 -9.88 -4.11 -13.39
N VAL A 253 -10.16 -2.81 -13.26
CA VAL A 253 -9.24 -1.79 -12.73
C VAL A 253 -8.90 -2.09 -11.28
N ARG A 254 -9.88 -2.44 -10.45
CA ARG A 254 -9.71 -2.81 -9.04
C ARG A 254 -9.04 -4.18 -8.88
N SER A 255 -9.25 -5.12 -9.81
CA SER A 255 -8.64 -6.45 -9.82
C SER A 255 -7.21 -6.43 -10.39
N GLY A 256 -6.97 -5.68 -11.46
CA GLY A 256 -5.64 -5.41 -12.02
C GLY A 256 -4.80 -4.52 -11.10
N HIS A 257 -5.41 -3.54 -10.42
CA HIS A 257 -4.79 -2.91 -9.26
C HIS A 257 -4.50 -3.96 -8.19
N ARG A 258 -5.40 -4.87 -7.80
CA ARG A 258 -5.07 -5.92 -6.81
C ARG A 258 -3.93 -6.83 -7.24
N VAL A 259 -3.84 -7.33 -8.46
CA VAL A 259 -2.72 -8.20 -8.91
C VAL A 259 -1.41 -7.41 -8.97
N VAL A 260 -1.46 -6.16 -9.46
CA VAL A 260 -0.32 -5.24 -9.38
C VAL A 260 -0.05 -4.79 -7.95
N THR A 261 -1.00 -4.86 -7.01
CA THR A 261 -0.87 -4.51 -5.57
C THR A 261 -0.45 -5.72 -4.72
N VAL A 262 -0.66 -6.95 -5.20
CA VAL A 262 -0.07 -8.16 -4.60
C VAL A 262 1.42 -8.22 -4.97
N ARG A 263 1.81 -7.79 -6.19
CA ARG A 263 3.23 -7.56 -6.56
C ARG A 263 3.77 -6.17 -6.20
N ARG A 264 2.89 -5.21 -5.87
CA ARG A 264 3.21 -3.91 -5.27
C ARG A 264 2.49 -3.82 -3.93
N VAL A 265 3.14 -4.25 -2.87
CA VAL A 265 2.97 -3.53 -1.61
C VAL A 265 3.46 -2.09 -1.84
N LYS A 266 2.65 -1.24 -2.49
CA LYS A 266 2.77 0.22 -2.56
C LYS A 266 1.70 0.79 -1.64
N CYS A 267 2.07 0.91 -0.37
CA CYS A 267 2.07 2.13 0.47
C CYS A 267 1.01 3.25 0.28
N SER A 268 -0.15 3.04 -0.35
CA SER A 268 -1.12 4.14 -0.55
C SER A 268 -2.58 3.69 -0.58
N SER A 269 -2.99 2.73 0.25
CA SER A 269 -4.41 2.39 0.40
C SER A 269 -4.74 1.78 1.77
N LEU A 270 -4.51 2.52 2.85
CA LEU A 270 -5.42 2.47 3.99
C LEU A 270 -6.32 3.69 3.84
N LYS A 271 -7.57 3.47 3.37
CA LYS A 271 -8.59 4.51 3.46
C LYS A 271 -9.06 4.54 4.90
N PHE A 272 -8.53 5.47 5.70
CA PHE A 272 -9.14 5.80 6.98
C PHE A 272 -10.24 6.84 6.75
N HIS A 273 -11.40 6.59 7.34
CA HIS A 273 -12.52 7.53 7.28
C HIS A 273 -12.15 8.83 8.01
N ARG A 274 -12.30 9.97 7.31
CA ARG A 274 -12.38 11.29 7.98
C ARG A 274 -13.56 11.26 8.93
N VAL A 275 -13.28 11.28 10.24
CA VAL A 275 -14.30 11.51 11.27
C VAL A 275 -14.28 12.99 11.63
N PRO A 276 -15.41 13.72 11.55
CA PRO A 276 -15.47 15.13 11.93
C PRO A 276 -15.55 15.33 13.46
N TYR A 277 -14.62 16.16 13.94
CA TYR A 277 -14.59 17.13 15.06
C TYR A 277 -15.03 16.82 16.51
N GLY A 278 -14.04 17.00 17.40
CA GLY A 278 -14.09 17.72 18.69
C GLY A 278 -12.84 18.63 18.80
N ASN A 279 -12.76 19.51 19.81
CA ASN A 279 -11.93 20.73 19.78
C ASN A 279 -10.44 20.60 20.18
N GLU A 280 -9.97 19.43 20.62
CA GLU A 280 -8.58 19.21 21.06
C GLU A 280 -7.93 18.08 20.25
N LYS A 281 -6.61 18.15 20.00
CA LYS A 281 -5.90 17.25 19.06
C LYS A 281 -4.62 16.68 19.66
N LEU A 282 -4.32 15.43 19.34
CA LEU A 282 -3.08 14.73 19.65
C LEU A 282 -2.28 14.44 18.37
N VAL A 283 -0.97 14.66 18.41
CA VAL A 283 -0.04 14.33 17.31
C VAL A 283 0.91 13.23 17.75
N SER A 284 1.00 12.16 16.94
CA SER A 284 1.91 11.03 17.19
C SER A 284 2.89 10.83 16.05
N GLY A 285 4.20 10.76 16.32
CA GLY A 285 5.26 10.52 15.31
C GLY A 285 5.83 9.11 15.39
N CYS A 286 6.07 8.43 14.25
CA CYS A 286 6.50 7.02 14.25
C CYS A 286 7.68 6.83 13.26
N CYS A 287 8.87 6.48 13.77
CA CYS A 287 10.12 6.45 12.96
C CYS A 287 10.65 5.04 12.63
N ARG A 288 10.21 3.98 13.33
CA ARG A 288 10.71 2.60 13.13
C ARG A 288 9.59 1.59 12.85
N LYS A 289 9.95 0.38 12.37
CA LYS A 289 9.00 -0.69 12.01
C LYS A 289 8.08 -1.10 13.16
N LEU A 290 8.67 -1.51 14.30
CA LEU A 290 7.89 -1.89 15.49
C LEU A 290 7.07 -0.70 16.00
N ALA A 291 7.72 0.45 16.16
CA ALA A 291 7.08 1.71 16.52
C ALA A 291 5.86 2.03 15.64
N ARG A 292 5.92 1.77 14.34
CA ARG A 292 4.79 1.99 13.43
C ARG A 292 3.67 0.97 13.61
N ALA A 293 4.01 -0.30 13.81
CA ALA A 293 3.01 -1.34 14.06
C ALA A 293 2.25 -1.03 15.37
N ASP A 294 2.96 -0.65 16.42
CA ASP A 294 2.39 -0.35 17.73
C ASP A 294 1.61 0.98 17.71
N CYS A 295 2.13 2.01 17.05
CA CYS A 295 1.44 3.26 16.74
C CYS A 295 0.11 3.02 16.00
N SER A 296 0.10 2.13 15.01
CA SER A 296 -1.13 1.74 14.31
C SER A 296 -2.05 0.91 15.21
N PHE A 297 -1.51 0.04 16.07
CA PHE A 297 -2.28 -0.78 16.98
C PHE A 297 -3.00 0.09 18.03
N VAL A 298 -2.29 1.02 18.65
CA VAL A 298 -2.84 1.98 19.62
C VAL A 298 -3.92 2.84 18.94
N ALA A 299 -3.63 3.44 17.79
CA ALA A 299 -4.59 4.27 17.06
C ALA A 299 -5.88 3.53 16.67
N ASN A 300 -5.80 2.22 16.39
CA ASN A 300 -6.96 1.41 16.02
C ASN A 300 -7.78 0.91 17.22
N ASN A 301 -7.17 0.80 18.41
CA ASN A 301 -7.83 0.25 19.60
C ASN A 301 -8.32 1.32 20.58
N VAL A 302 -7.68 2.50 20.64
CA VAL A 302 -8.17 3.62 21.48
C VAL A 302 -9.60 4.05 21.14
N PRO A 303 -10.04 4.16 19.86
CA PRO A 303 -11.44 4.51 19.54
C PRO A 303 -12.47 3.49 20.02
N LYS A 304 -12.07 2.24 20.30
CA LYS A 304 -12.97 1.20 20.83
C LYS A 304 -13.11 1.27 22.36
N LEU A 305 -12.20 1.96 23.04
CA LEU A 305 -12.21 2.24 24.48
C LEU A 305 -13.00 3.53 24.84
N ARG A 306 -13.78 4.06 23.88
CA ARG A 306 -14.55 5.33 23.94
C ARG A 306 -15.55 5.49 25.09
N VAL A 307 -15.76 4.48 25.93
CA VAL A 307 -16.69 4.57 27.06
C VAL A 307 -16.06 5.33 28.25
N THR A 308 -14.73 5.49 28.28
CA THR A 308 -14.03 6.12 29.42
C THR A 308 -13.21 7.38 29.05
N LEU A 309 -12.71 7.49 27.81
CA LEU A 309 -11.81 8.57 27.38
C LEU A 309 -12.51 9.59 26.47
N ASN A 310 -13.07 10.66 27.05
CA ASN A 310 -13.73 11.74 26.30
C ASN A 310 -12.77 12.77 25.67
N LEU A 311 -11.45 12.61 25.81
CA LEU A 311 -10.47 13.69 25.56
C LEU A 311 -9.45 13.43 24.43
N VAL A 312 -9.44 12.26 23.77
CA VAL A 312 -8.35 11.90 22.84
C VAL A 312 -8.80 11.88 21.37
N HIS A 313 -8.50 12.94 20.63
CA HIS A 313 -8.55 12.93 19.16
C HIS A 313 -7.16 12.71 18.56
N PHE A 314 -6.98 11.59 17.85
CA PHE A 314 -5.82 11.38 17.00
C PHE A 314 -5.96 12.18 15.72
N VAL A 315 -4.95 12.98 15.38
CA VAL A 315 -4.84 13.50 14.03
C VAL A 315 -4.13 12.46 13.16
N ASP A 316 -4.86 11.89 12.22
CA ASP A 316 -4.28 11.15 11.12
C ASP A 316 -3.39 12.12 10.33
N ILE A 317 -2.09 11.85 10.36
CA ILE A 317 -1.07 12.65 9.73
C ILE A 317 -1.32 12.66 8.21
N ASP A 318 -1.39 13.85 7.61
CA ASP A 318 -1.64 14.08 6.18
C ASP A 318 -0.99 13.00 5.28
N ASP A 319 -1.73 12.50 4.28
CA ASP A 319 -1.29 11.50 3.30
C ASP A 319 0.13 11.76 2.80
N LYS A 320 0.54 13.04 2.67
CA LYS A 320 1.90 13.43 2.25
C LYS A 320 2.99 13.07 3.25
N VAL A 321 2.76 13.26 4.54
CA VAL A 321 3.74 12.96 5.61
C VAL A 321 3.80 11.45 5.87
N THR A 322 2.65 10.78 5.84
CA THR A 322 2.55 9.31 5.87
C THR A 322 3.28 8.67 4.67
N THR A 323 3.20 9.29 3.48
CA THR A 323 3.95 8.88 2.28
C THR A 323 5.47 9.05 2.43
N LEU A 324 5.95 10.02 3.20
CA LEU A 324 7.39 10.24 3.39
C LEU A 324 8.02 9.27 4.40
N ILE A 325 7.30 8.94 5.49
CA ILE A 325 7.69 7.89 6.44
C ILE A 325 7.68 6.51 5.73
N ASN A 326 6.75 6.31 4.78
CA ASN A 326 6.72 5.13 3.91
C ASN A 326 7.99 4.93 3.06
N CYS A 327 8.63 6.00 2.58
CA CYS A 327 9.83 5.89 1.73
C CYS A 327 11.05 5.32 2.49
N GLN A 328 11.24 5.70 3.76
CA GLN A 328 12.31 5.15 4.61
C GLN A 328 12.08 3.67 4.92
N LEU A 329 10.83 3.32 5.22
CA LEU A 329 10.42 1.94 5.46
C LEU A 329 10.63 1.07 4.21
N GLN A 330 10.30 1.59 3.04
CA GLN A 330 10.48 0.88 1.77
C GLN A 330 11.95 0.55 1.51
N PHE A 331 12.88 1.49 1.77
CA PHE A 331 14.31 1.20 1.65
C PHE A 331 14.75 0.10 2.65
N SER A 332 14.18 0.12 3.85
CA SER A 332 14.40 -0.89 4.88
C SER A 332 13.76 -2.25 4.61
N LEU A 333 12.88 -2.36 3.61
CA LEU A 333 12.26 -3.61 3.18
C LEU A 333 12.93 -4.17 1.93
N LEU A 334 13.43 -3.31 1.06
CA LEU A 334 13.90 -3.71 -0.27
C LEU A 334 15.43 -3.70 -0.42
N TYR A 335 16.17 -2.97 0.43
CA TYR A 335 17.60 -2.75 0.22
C TYR A 335 18.45 -2.93 1.48
N ASN A 336 18.14 -2.23 2.57
CA ASN A 336 18.95 -2.30 3.79
C ASN A 336 18.06 -2.28 5.04
N ARG A 337 17.89 -3.45 5.66
CA ARG A 337 17.03 -3.67 6.83
C ARG A 337 17.36 -2.79 8.04
N MET A 338 18.59 -2.30 8.12
CA MET A 338 19.12 -1.53 9.26
C MET A 338 19.18 -0.02 8.99
N TRP A 339 18.67 0.44 7.84
CA TRP A 339 18.67 1.86 7.49
C TRP A 339 17.81 2.70 8.46
N ARG A 340 18.37 3.83 8.92
CA ARG A 340 17.73 4.73 9.90
C ARG A 340 17.34 6.10 9.34
N LYS A 341 18.10 6.63 8.39
CA LYS A 341 18.00 8.02 7.93
C LYS A 341 16.92 8.23 6.85
N THR A 342 16.69 9.46 6.44
CA THR A 342 15.96 9.77 5.20
C THR A 342 16.74 9.32 3.96
N ARG A 343 16.30 9.71 2.76
CA ARG A 343 16.94 9.32 1.49
C ARG A 343 17.35 10.52 0.62
N THR A 344 17.33 11.72 1.18
CA THR A 344 17.82 12.95 0.52
C THR A 344 19.32 12.81 0.20
N PRO A 345 19.78 13.04 -1.04
CA PRO A 345 21.20 12.92 -1.37
C PRO A 345 22.02 14.06 -0.78
N TYR A 346 23.17 13.72 -0.18
CA TYR A 346 24.16 14.64 0.37
C TYR A 346 25.57 14.21 -0.06
N GLY A 347 25.94 14.56 -1.29
CA GLY A 347 27.17 14.10 -1.92
C GLY A 347 27.15 12.59 -2.17
N SER A 348 28.16 11.88 -1.69
CA SER A 348 28.26 10.40 -1.78
C SER A 348 27.39 9.67 -0.75
N CYS A 349 26.85 10.38 0.24
CA CYS A 349 26.06 9.83 1.34
C CYS A 349 24.59 10.24 1.23
N TYR A 350 23.70 9.50 1.90
CA TYR A 350 22.26 9.69 1.79
C TYR A 350 21.63 9.85 3.16
N GLY A 351 20.72 10.82 3.23
CA GLY A 351 19.79 11.06 4.32
C GLY A 351 20.38 11.74 5.53
N ALA A 352 19.52 12.51 6.21
CA ALA A 352 19.71 12.98 7.58
C ALA A 352 18.85 12.15 8.55
N ASP A 353 19.24 12.10 9.82
CA ASP A 353 18.45 11.52 10.90
C ASP A 353 17.21 12.41 11.14
N PRO A 354 16.00 11.92 10.86
CA PRO A 354 14.78 12.71 11.05
C PRO A 354 14.54 13.10 12.52
N ASN A 355 15.18 12.44 13.49
CA ASN A 355 15.13 12.80 14.91
C ASN A 355 16.37 13.57 15.38
N ARG A 356 17.11 14.20 14.46
CA ARG A 356 18.13 15.23 14.71
C ARG A 356 17.90 16.51 13.90
N ASN A 357 16.82 16.57 13.13
CA ASN A 357 16.58 17.60 12.12
C ASN A 357 15.49 18.61 12.51
N TRP A 358 15.16 18.74 13.81
CA TRP A 358 14.16 19.68 14.31
C TRP A 358 14.77 20.97 14.87
N GLY A 359 14.07 22.08 14.68
CA GLY A 359 14.53 23.44 15.02
C GLY A 359 14.42 23.81 16.50
N TYR A 360 14.97 23.00 17.40
CA TYR A 360 15.16 23.34 18.81
C TYR A 360 16.49 22.81 19.33
N ARG A 361 17.35 23.72 19.79
CA ARG A 361 18.75 23.43 20.17
C ARG A 361 19.49 22.59 19.13
N TRP A 362 19.19 22.83 17.84
CA TRP A 362 19.60 21.96 16.74
C TRP A 362 21.12 21.82 16.65
N ASN A 363 21.59 20.58 16.57
CA ASN A 363 23.00 20.21 16.38
C ASN A 363 23.96 20.79 17.45
N THR A 364 23.49 21.00 18.69
CA THR A 364 24.34 21.45 19.80
C THR A 364 24.88 20.30 20.66
N GLY A 365 24.48 19.05 20.38
CA GLY A 365 24.97 17.86 21.09
C GLY A 365 24.29 16.57 20.61
N GLY A 366 25.03 15.44 20.59
CA GLY A 366 24.46 14.13 20.23
C GLY A 366 23.99 13.98 18.78
N ALA A 367 24.43 14.87 17.90
CA ALA A 367 24.16 14.89 16.47
C ALA A 367 25.46 15.16 15.71
N SER A 368 25.48 14.85 14.42
CA SER A 368 26.67 14.95 13.57
C SER A 368 26.43 15.93 12.42
N SER A 369 27.47 16.69 12.05
CA SER A 369 27.51 17.48 10.81
C SER A 369 28.05 16.69 9.60
N ASN A 370 28.58 15.47 9.82
CA ASN A 370 29.06 14.60 8.73
C ASN A 370 27.86 13.90 8.05
N PRO A 371 27.63 14.10 6.72
CA PRO A 371 26.54 13.48 5.97
C PRO A 371 26.50 11.96 5.98
N CYS A 372 27.64 11.30 6.22
CA CYS A 372 27.75 9.85 6.25
C CYS A 372 27.43 9.24 7.61
N SER A 373 27.35 10.04 8.68
CA SER A 373 26.98 9.57 10.02
C SER A 373 25.51 9.18 10.08
N ASP A 374 25.17 8.17 10.89
CA ASP A 374 23.80 7.77 11.20
C ASP A 374 23.02 8.84 11.99
N THR A 375 23.74 9.72 12.68
CA THR A 375 23.17 10.85 13.44
C THR A 375 23.32 12.18 12.71
N PHE A 376 23.53 12.16 11.39
CA PHE A 376 23.64 13.38 10.59
C PHE A 376 22.41 14.28 10.76
N ALA A 377 22.59 15.50 11.25
CA ALA A 377 21.49 16.40 11.60
C ALA A 377 20.84 17.11 10.40
N GLY A 378 21.42 16.97 9.20
CA GLY A 378 21.08 17.75 8.02
C GLY A 378 21.93 19.02 7.89
N PRO A 379 21.85 19.75 6.77
CA PRO A 379 22.54 21.04 6.59
C PRO A 379 21.93 22.20 7.39
N ASN A 380 20.65 22.12 7.75
CA ASN A 380 19.93 23.09 8.56
C ASN A 380 18.69 22.44 9.21
N PRO A 381 18.09 23.05 10.24
CA PRO A 381 16.86 22.53 10.82
C PRO A 381 15.76 22.44 9.78
N PHE A 382 14.99 21.35 9.82
CA PHE A 382 13.92 21.05 8.87
C PHE A 382 14.36 20.93 7.40
N SER A 383 15.64 20.61 7.16
CA SER A 383 16.14 20.35 5.80
C SER A 383 15.46 19.14 5.15
N GLU A 384 14.98 18.19 5.95
CA GLU A 384 14.28 17.01 5.44
C GLU A 384 12.81 17.31 5.15
N ARG A 385 12.34 16.90 3.97
CA ARG A 385 10.93 17.13 3.58
C ARG A 385 9.93 16.57 4.61
N SER A 386 10.25 15.44 5.23
CA SER A 386 9.43 14.79 6.26
C SER A 386 9.31 15.63 7.53
N THR A 387 10.41 16.20 8.02
CA THR A 387 10.41 17.01 9.26
C THR A 387 9.84 18.39 9.00
N SER A 388 10.15 18.99 7.84
CA SER A 388 9.59 20.26 7.38
C SER A 388 8.07 20.22 7.23
N THR A 389 7.53 19.16 6.61
CA THR A 389 6.08 19.04 6.42
C THR A 389 5.38 18.79 7.77
N MET A 390 5.98 17.96 8.64
CA MET A 390 5.42 17.69 9.96
C MET A 390 5.44 18.95 10.85
N SER A 391 6.52 19.74 10.80
CA SER A 391 6.61 20.97 11.58
C SER A 391 5.57 22.00 11.13
N GLN A 392 5.41 22.21 9.82
CA GLN A 392 4.36 23.08 9.27
C GLN A 392 2.96 22.66 9.71
N PHE A 393 2.68 21.35 9.66
CA PHE A 393 1.41 20.80 10.13
C PHE A 393 1.19 21.08 11.62
N PHE A 394 2.17 20.74 12.47
CA PHE A 394 2.09 20.95 13.91
C PHE A 394 1.92 22.43 14.25
N THR A 395 2.68 23.32 13.62
CA THR A 395 2.55 24.78 13.78
C THR A 395 1.13 25.26 13.49
N GLY A 396 0.49 24.72 12.45
CA GLY A 396 -0.88 25.13 12.07
C GLY A 396 -1.97 24.69 13.06
N ILE A 397 -1.66 23.75 13.95
CA ILE A 397 -2.62 23.23 14.94
C ILE A 397 -2.15 23.39 16.39
N SER A 398 -0.98 23.98 16.65
CA SER A 398 -0.30 23.94 17.94
C SER A 398 -1.16 24.46 19.09
N SER A 399 -2.00 25.48 18.84
CA SER A 399 -2.94 26.02 19.83
C SER A 399 -4.02 25.04 20.31
N ARG A 400 -4.21 23.94 19.58
CA ARG A 400 -5.17 22.86 19.90
C ARG A 400 -4.46 21.56 20.29
N VAL A 401 -3.13 21.54 20.34
CA VAL A 401 -2.37 20.34 20.67
C VAL A 401 -2.11 20.29 22.17
N VAL A 402 -2.71 19.29 22.82
CA VAL A 402 -2.51 19.04 24.27
C VAL A 402 -1.33 18.11 24.54
N GLY A 403 -0.95 17.30 23.55
CA GLY A 403 0.15 16.35 23.67
C GLY A 403 0.85 15.98 22.37
N TYR A 404 2.11 15.59 22.49
CA TYR A 404 2.95 15.06 21.41
C TYR A 404 3.68 13.81 21.91
N ILE A 405 3.39 12.65 21.30
CA ILE A 405 4.02 11.39 21.66
C ILE A 405 4.77 10.81 20.46
N SER A 406 6.05 10.47 20.61
CA SER A 406 6.84 9.82 19.56
C SER A 406 7.07 8.35 19.87
N PHE A 407 7.06 7.50 18.85
CA PHE A 407 7.31 6.07 18.97
C PHE A 407 8.60 5.68 18.25
N HIS A 408 9.48 5.03 19.00
CA HIS A 408 10.76 4.49 18.59
C HIS A 408 10.92 3.06 19.16
N SER A 409 12.00 2.42 18.77
CA SER A 409 12.49 1.18 19.37
C SER A 409 14.00 1.14 19.17
N TYR A 410 14.77 0.36 19.91
CA TYR A 410 14.40 -0.46 21.08
C TYR A 410 15.01 0.16 22.34
N SER A 411 14.66 -0.34 23.53
CA SER A 411 15.37 -0.24 24.83
C SER A 411 14.41 -0.33 26.03
N GLN A 412 13.10 -0.42 25.79
CA GLN A 412 12.07 -0.37 26.84
C GLN A 412 12.20 0.89 27.72
N LEU A 413 12.12 2.06 27.09
CA LEU A 413 12.18 3.35 27.78
C LEU A 413 10.92 4.17 27.50
N LEU A 414 10.46 4.90 28.51
CA LEU A 414 9.46 5.95 28.37
C LEU A 414 10.13 7.28 28.73
N LEU A 415 10.56 7.99 27.68
CA LEU A 415 11.39 9.17 27.81
C LEU A 415 10.55 10.43 27.71
N PHE A 416 10.98 11.51 28.36
CA PHE A 416 10.39 12.83 28.23
C PHE A 416 11.47 13.92 28.14
N PRO A 417 11.16 15.15 27.66
CA PRO A 417 12.16 16.17 27.44
C PRO A 417 12.99 16.52 28.69
N TYR A 418 14.21 16.99 28.53
CA TYR A 418 14.87 17.38 27.29
C TYR A 418 16.03 16.45 26.92
N GLY A 419 16.29 16.30 25.62
CA GLY A 419 17.47 15.60 25.10
C GLY A 419 18.74 16.44 25.10
N HIS A 420 18.65 17.77 25.16
CA HIS A 420 19.83 18.65 25.15
C HIS A 420 20.45 18.90 26.54
N THR A 421 19.77 18.55 27.63
CA THR A 421 20.22 18.83 29.01
C THR A 421 19.66 17.83 30.00
N THR A 422 20.45 17.51 31.03
CA THR A 422 20.05 16.66 32.17
C THR A 422 19.32 17.43 33.27
N GLN A 423 19.18 18.75 33.13
CA GLN A 423 18.46 19.58 34.09
C GLN A 423 16.96 19.28 34.06
N ASN A 424 16.35 19.31 35.24
CA ASN A 424 14.90 19.18 35.39
C ASN A 424 14.25 20.52 35.06
N LEU A 425 13.59 20.61 33.91
CA LEU A 425 12.95 21.82 33.39
C LEU A 425 11.43 21.63 33.24
N ASP A 426 10.70 22.74 33.17
CA ASP A 426 9.25 22.80 32.98
C ASP A 426 8.47 21.89 33.96
N ASN A 427 7.53 21.09 33.47
CA ASN A 427 6.70 20.17 34.24
C ASN A 427 7.38 18.79 34.43
N TYR A 428 8.70 18.76 34.64
CA TYR A 428 9.47 17.52 34.86
C TYR A 428 8.83 16.59 35.88
N ALA A 429 8.46 17.12 37.06
CA ALA A 429 7.91 16.31 38.15
C ALA A 429 6.58 15.65 37.75
N GLU A 430 5.73 16.39 37.03
CA GLU A 430 4.46 15.88 36.51
C GLU A 430 4.67 14.78 35.45
N LEU A 431 5.59 14.99 34.50
CA LEU A 431 5.93 13.99 33.47
C LEU A 431 6.56 12.73 34.09
N LYS A 432 7.39 12.89 35.13
CA LYS A 432 7.98 11.74 35.83
C LYS A 432 6.93 10.94 36.57
N GLU A 433 6.07 11.60 37.34
CA GLU A 433 5.01 10.94 38.11
C GLU A 433 4.04 10.18 37.19
N VAL A 434 3.53 10.84 36.14
CA VAL A 434 2.60 10.22 35.19
C VAL A 434 3.28 9.09 34.41
N GLY A 435 4.53 9.29 33.97
CA GLY A 435 5.30 8.26 33.29
C GLY A 435 5.53 7.01 34.13
N ASP A 436 5.78 7.15 35.44
CA ASP A 436 5.96 6.01 36.37
C ASP A 436 4.67 5.20 36.53
N LYS A 437 3.52 5.87 36.62
CA LYS A 437 2.21 5.20 36.63
C LYS A 437 1.93 4.48 35.32
N ALA A 438 2.26 5.12 34.20
CA ALA A 438 2.11 4.53 32.87
C ALA A 438 2.99 3.28 32.67
N ALA A 439 4.25 3.33 33.12
CA ALA A 439 5.15 2.17 33.08
C ALA A 439 4.67 1.03 34.00
N THR A 440 4.04 1.36 35.14
CA THR A 440 3.41 0.36 36.01
C THR A 440 2.23 -0.31 35.33
N ALA A 441 1.36 0.46 34.66
CA ALA A 441 0.24 -0.07 33.89
C ALA A 441 0.72 -0.93 32.71
N LEU A 442 1.77 -0.51 32.00
CA LEU A 442 2.43 -1.29 30.94
C LEU A 442 2.83 -2.69 31.44
N ALA A 443 3.49 -2.73 32.60
CA ALA A 443 4.01 -3.98 33.16
C ALA A 443 2.91 -4.96 33.60
N SER A 444 1.66 -4.51 33.76
CA SER A 444 0.57 -5.32 34.31
C SER A 444 0.22 -6.56 33.47
N ARG A 445 0.35 -6.49 32.14
CA ARG A 445 -0.02 -7.61 31.24
C ARG A 445 1.04 -8.69 31.14
N PHE A 446 2.28 -8.28 30.91
CA PHE A 446 3.36 -9.20 30.50
C PHE A 446 4.61 -9.08 31.37
N GLY A 447 4.58 -8.26 32.42
CA GLY A 447 5.73 -8.03 33.31
C GLY A 447 6.87 -7.23 32.66
N THR A 448 6.67 -6.66 31.47
CA THR A 448 7.70 -5.90 30.76
C THR A 448 7.95 -4.58 31.46
N ARG A 449 9.21 -4.32 31.82
CA ARG A 449 9.62 -3.16 32.60
C ARG A 449 10.20 -2.08 31.70
N TYR A 450 9.65 -0.87 31.80
CA TYR A 450 10.15 0.31 31.11
C TYR A 450 10.82 1.26 32.10
N THR A 451 11.98 1.81 31.72
CA THR A 451 12.64 2.86 32.50
C THR A 451 12.09 4.22 32.08
N VAL A 452 11.67 5.03 33.05
CA VAL A 452 11.05 6.34 32.82
C VAL A 452 12.02 7.45 33.18
N GLY A 453 12.21 8.44 32.30
CA GLY A 453 13.03 9.59 32.66
C GLY A 453 13.30 10.61 31.55
N ASN A 454 14.08 11.62 31.91
CA ASN A 454 14.55 12.65 30.98
C ASN A 454 15.46 12.01 29.90
N ILE A 455 15.31 12.42 28.64
CA ILE A 455 16.07 11.87 27.51
C ILE A 455 17.58 11.93 27.77
N ALA A 456 18.15 13.11 28.04
CA ALA A 456 19.60 13.26 28.21
C ALA A 456 20.16 12.43 29.38
N ALA A 457 19.42 12.36 30.49
CA ALA A 457 19.83 11.67 31.71
C ALA A 457 19.66 10.14 31.63
N THR A 458 18.68 9.66 30.86
CA THR A 458 18.28 8.24 30.84
C THR A 458 18.93 7.49 29.67
N ILE A 459 19.12 8.12 28.51
CA ILE A 459 19.73 7.49 27.34
C ILE A 459 21.07 8.14 27.01
N TYR A 460 21.07 9.38 26.54
CA TYR A 460 22.24 10.18 26.19
C TYR A 460 21.78 11.55 25.68
N VAL A 461 22.68 12.54 25.69
CA VAL A 461 22.43 13.85 25.07
C VAL A 461 22.13 13.68 23.58
N ALA A 462 20.99 14.19 23.13
CA ALA A 462 20.54 14.15 21.74
C ALA A 462 19.72 15.41 21.40
N THR A 463 20.19 16.19 20.43
CA THR A 463 19.56 17.46 20.05
C THR A 463 18.86 17.41 18.69
N GLY A 464 17.97 18.38 18.44
CA GLY A 464 17.17 18.43 17.22
C GLY A 464 16.10 17.33 17.13
N GLY A 465 15.60 16.84 18.27
CA GLY A 465 14.49 15.90 18.34
C GLY A 465 13.12 16.58 18.27
N SER A 466 12.12 15.86 17.77
CA SER A 466 10.76 16.40 17.57
C SER A 466 10.05 16.76 18.87
N MET A 467 10.26 15.96 19.90
CA MET A 467 9.71 16.15 21.24
C MET A 467 10.21 17.40 21.93
N ASP A 468 11.53 17.58 21.96
CA ASP A 468 12.17 18.77 22.51
C ASP A 468 11.69 20.03 21.78
N TRP A 469 11.44 19.94 20.46
CA TRP A 469 10.86 21.03 19.69
C TRP A 469 9.41 21.33 20.05
N ALA A 470 8.54 20.31 20.12
CA ALA A 470 7.14 20.49 20.51
C ALA A 470 7.01 21.09 21.92
N LYS A 471 7.86 20.64 22.86
CA LYS A 471 7.91 21.17 24.23
C LYS A 471 8.50 22.58 24.27
N GLY A 472 9.70 22.75 23.73
CA GLY A 472 10.48 23.97 23.90
C GLY A 472 10.01 25.15 23.04
N VAL A 473 9.33 24.91 21.92
CA VAL A 473 8.80 25.98 21.05
C VAL A 473 7.34 26.31 21.36
N TYR A 474 6.50 25.30 21.64
CA TYR A 474 5.05 25.50 21.82
C TYR A 474 4.56 25.27 23.25
N GLY A 475 5.43 24.89 24.19
CA GLY A 475 5.03 24.62 25.56
C GLY A 475 4.11 23.40 25.71
N THR A 476 4.10 22.47 24.74
CA THR A 476 3.21 21.29 24.73
C THR A 476 3.30 20.56 26.07
N ARG A 477 2.17 20.42 26.79
CA ARG A 477 2.16 19.91 28.18
C ARG A 477 2.56 18.44 28.26
N ILE A 478 1.91 17.58 27.48
CA ILE A 478 2.12 16.13 27.47
C ILE A 478 3.15 15.76 26.39
N THR A 479 4.35 15.35 26.79
CA THR A 479 5.42 14.98 25.84
C THR A 479 6.15 13.71 26.26
N TYR A 480 5.99 12.63 25.48
CA TYR A 480 6.68 11.35 25.71
C TYR A 480 7.25 10.71 24.44
N THR A 481 8.38 10.02 24.56
CA THR A 481 8.96 9.16 23.54
C THR A 481 9.04 7.75 24.07
N TYR A 482 8.41 6.81 23.38
CA TYR A 482 8.62 5.39 23.64
C TYR A 482 9.86 4.89 22.90
N GLU A 483 10.77 4.21 23.59
CA GLU A 483 11.69 3.24 23.00
C GLU A 483 11.15 1.85 23.35
N LEU A 484 10.46 1.21 22.40
CA LEU A 484 9.71 -0.01 22.65
C LEU A 484 10.60 -1.25 22.86
N ARG A 485 10.00 -2.44 22.93
CA ARG A 485 10.73 -3.71 23.03
C ARG A 485 11.82 -3.86 21.96
N ASP A 486 12.90 -4.59 22.24
CA ASP A 486 13.27 -5.24 23.51
C ASP A 486 14.47 -4.52 24.19
N LEU A 487 15.24 -5.23 25.01
CA LEU A 487 16.46 -4.73 25.64
C LEU A 487 17.73 -4.98 24.80
N GLY A 488 17.59 -5.34 23.52
CA GLY A 488 18.70 -5.52 22.58
C GLY A 488 18.99 -6.96 22.19
N ARG A 489 18.22 -7.96 22.65
CA ARG A 489 18.36 -9.36 22.19
C ARG A 489 18.06 -9.45 20.69
N TYR A 490 16.97 -8.84 20.25
CA TYR A 490 16.56 -8.74 18.85
C TYR A 490 16.69 -7.30 18.33
N GLY A 491 16.60 -6.32 19.22
CA GLY A 491 16.71 -4.91 18.90
C GLY A 491 15.74 -4.47 17.80
N PHE A 492 16.26 -4.00 16.67
CA PHE A 492 15.43 -3.52 15.55
C PHE A 492 14.79 -4.65 14.72
N ILE A 493 15.10 -5.91 15.00
CA ILE A 493 14.59 -7.11 14.31
C ILE A 493 13.76 -7.96 15.28
N LEU A 494 12.93 -7.29 16.11
CA LEU A 494 12.00 -7.96 17.02
C LEU A 494 11.07 -8.92 16.25
N PRO A 495 10.88 -10.16 16.72
CA PRO A 495 9.98 -11.15 16.12
C PRO A 495 8.52 -10.65 15.96
N ALA A 496 7.83 -11.11 14.91
CA ALA A 496 6.51 -10.60 14.56
C ALA A 496 5.41 -10.98 15.56
N ASP A 497 5.57 -12.10 16.27
CA ASP A 497 4.71 -12.54 17.38
C ASP A 497 4.75 -11.58 18.58
N GLN A 498 5.81 -10.76 18.70
CA GLN A 498 5.93 -9.74 19.75
C GLN A 498 5.18 -8.44 19.42
N ILE A 499 4.64 -8.27 18.21
CA ILE A 499 3.91 -7.05 17.82
C ILE A 499 2.65 -6.86 18.66
N ILE A 500 1.81 -7.89 18.79
CA ILE A 500 0.56 -7.79 19.56
C ILE A 500 0.83 -7.58 21.06
N PRO A 501 1.73 -8.36 21.71
CA PRO A 501 2.11 -8.10 23.09
C PRO A 501 2.64 -6.68 23.33
N SER A 502 3.56 -6.20 22.48
CA SER A 502 4.13 -4.84 22.56
C SER A 502 3.05 -3.76 22.40
N GLY A 503 2.13 -3.95 21.45
CA GLY A 503 1.01 -3.03 21.23
C GLY A 503 0.01 -2.99 22.40
N LEU A 504 -0.29 -4.12 23.03
CA LEU A 504 -1.23 -4.22 24.14
C LEU A 504 -0.71 -3.55 25.41
N GLU A 505 0.55 -3.81 25.81
CA GLU A 505 1.12 -3.17 27.00
C GLU A 505 1.34 -1.66 26.79
N THR A 506 1.75 -1.27 25.58
CA THR A 506 1.90 0.14 25.22
C THR A 506 0.56 0.86 25.26
N LEU A 507 -0.54 0.19 24.90
CA LEU A 507 -1.88 0.75 24.98
C LEU A 507 -2.29 1.04 26.43
N ASP A 508 -2.03 0.13 27.38
CA ASP A 508 -2.35 0.35 28.80
C ASP A 508 -1.56 1.54 29.37
N SER A 509 -0.27 1.61 29.05
CA SER A 509 0.60 2.76 29.38
C SER A 509 0.04 4.05 28.80
N PHE A 510 -0.32 4.03 27.52
CA PHE A 510 -0.83 5.19 26.80
C PHE A 510 -2.13 5.71 27.39
N VAL A 511 -3.10 4.83 27.67
CA VAL A 511 -4.37 5.18 28.33
C VAL A 511 -4.11 5.82 29.69
N THR A 512 -3.24 5.20 30.50
CA THR A 512 -2.88 5.71 31.84
C THR A 512 -2.30 7.12 31.79
N ILE A 513 -1.46 7.45 30.80
CA ILE A 513 -0.94 8.81 30.63
C ILE A 513 -2.11 9.81 30.54
N PHE A 514 -3.10 9.53 29.68
CA PHE A 514 -4.20 10.48 29.48
C PHE A 514 -5.15 10.55 30.67
N ASP A 515 -5.45 9.43 31.32
CA ASP A 515 -6.30 9.43 32.51
C ASP A 515 -5.69 10.26 33.64
N GLU A 516 -4.36 10.13 33.84
CA GLU A 516 -3.63 10.89 34.85
C GLU A 516 -3.53 12.38 34.54
N PHE A 517 -3.35 12.76 33.26
CA PHE A 517 -3.39 14.16 32.87
C PHE A 517 -4.80 14.75 32.92
N ALA A 518 -5.83 13.97 32.58
CA ALA A 518 -7.22 14.39 32.64
C ALA A 518 -7.69 14.62 34.08
N ALA A 519 -7.21 13.81 35.04
CA ALA A 519 -7.47 14.01 36.47
C ALA A 519 -6.81 15.28 37.04
N LYS A 520 -5.89 15.90 36.30
CA LYS A 520 -5.17 17.13 36.64
C LYS A 520 -5.61 18.35 35.82
N LEU A 521 -6.72 18.23 35.08
CA LEU A 521 -7.47 19.34 34.46
C LEU A 521 -8.52 19.83 35.46
#